data_AF-B7QBK4-F1
#
_entry.id   AF-B7QBK4-F1
#
_cell.length_a   1.000
_cell.length_b   1.000
_cell.length_c   1.000
_cell.angle_alpha   90.00
_cell.angle_beta   90.00
_cell.angle_gamma   90.00
#
_symmetry.space_group_name_H-M   'P 1'
#
loop_
_entity.id
_entity.type
_entity.pdbx_description
1 polymer ?
#
loop_
_entity_poly.entity_id
_entity_poly.type
_entity_poly.pdbx_seq_one_letter_code
_entity_poly.pdbx_strand_id
1 'polypeptide(L)'
;MGEGLESIYYMPYVHFGSYCIGILTGFYYSTHGAQQISKGKQAFLWLASFLSMAGALFGSILWNLNEVPSVGFTALYKATHRVLFSAGTSWLIFACVTGRAGFVNSVLSWPVWAPLSRLSFGAYMIHDFIVFYQWLTFRNRIGEGYFSMMTLVAGNCVTAFAASFLLHAIFEKPFALLTTVVEEKLSLLWSGEWSQRVHIYKSDDESIQRNSRLDDSPSLFLETDDNPWRRLRE
;
A
#
# COMPACT_ATOMS: atom_id res chain seq x y z
N MET A 1 24.87 -17.53 -20.80
CA MET A 1 23.60 -17.99 -20.18
C MET A 1 22.99 -16.91 -19.28
N GLY A 2 23.05 -15.61 -19.65
CA GLY A 2 22.72 -14.49 -18.75
C GLY A 2 21.38 -13.78 -19.00
N GLU A 3 20.81 -13.85 -20.21
CA GLU A 3 19.73 -12.91 -20.57
C GLU A 3 18.31 -13.31 -20.11
N GLY A 4 18.10 -14.57 -19.74
CA GLY A 4 16.77 -15.06 -19.37
C GLY A 4 16.38 -14.89 -17.90
N LEU A 5 17.36 -14.88 -16.98
CA LEU A 5 17.09 -14.84 -15.54
C LEU A 5 16.83 -13.42 -15.03
N GLU A 6 17.53 -12.42 -15.58
CA GLU A 6 17.28 -11.01 -15.26
C GLU A 6 15.90 -10.56 -15.75
N SER A 7 15.49 -11.01 -16.94
CA SER A 7 14.19 -10.61 -17.48
C SER A 7 13.04 -11.10 -16.59
N ILE A 8 13.03 -12.37 -16.19
CA ILE A 8 11.95 -12.97 -15.39
C ILE A 8 11.77 -12.29 -14.02
N TYR A 9 12.83 -11.74 -13.42
CA TYR A 9 12.77 -11.15 -12.08
C TYR A 9 12.23 -9.71 -12.08
N TYR A 10 12.52 -8.93 -13.12
CA TYR A 10 12.11 -7.51 -13.20
C TYR A 10 10.83 -7.26 -13.99
N MET A 11 10.31 -8.27 -14.69
CA MET A 11 9.17 -8.10 -15.59
C MET A 11 7.83 -8.06 -14.83
N PRO A 12 7.06 -6.97 -14.89
CA PRO A 12 5.83 -6.80 -14.10
C PRO A 12 4.72 -7.80 -14.48
N TYR A 13 4.73 -8.31 -15.71
CA TYR A 13 3.68 -9.19 -16.21
C TYR A 13 3.68 -10.58 -15.55
N VAL A 14 4.80 -11.05 -14.98
CA VAL A 14 4.81 -12.33 -14.24
C VAL A 14 4.07 -12.24 -12.89
N HIS A 15 3.82 -11.02 -12.41
CA HIS A 15 3.08 -10.76 -11.17
C HIS A 15 1.59 -10.49 -11.41
N PHE A 16 1.17 -10.28 -12.65
CA PHE A 16 -0.20 -9.91 -13.00
C PHE A 16 -1.24 -10.89 -12.44
N GLY A 17 -0.98 -12.20 -12.55
CA GLY A 17 -1.89 -13.23 -12.03
C GLY A 17 -2.14 -13.13 -10.52
N SER A 18 -1.10 -12.83 -9.74
CA SER A 18 -1.23 -12.64 -8.29
C SER A 18 -2.06 -11.39 -7.95
N TYR A 19 -1.85 -10.29 -8.70
CA TYR A 19 -2.66 -9.08 -8.54
C TYR A 19 -4.15 -9.33 -8.87
N CYS A 20 -4.44 -10.04 -9.96
CA CYS A 20 -5.80 -10.40 -10.33
C CYS A 20 -6.50 -11.21 -9.23
N ILE A 21 -5.83 -12.20 -8.63
CA ILE A 21 -6.42 -13.00 -7.53
C ILE A 21 -6.75 -12.11 -6.33
N GLY A 22 -5.85 -11.19 -5.96
CA GLY A 22 -6.08 -10.24 -4.88
C GLY A 22 -7.30 -9.35 -5.14
N ILE A 23 -7.36 -8.75 -6.33
CA ILE A 23 -8.47 -7.87 -6.75
C ILE A 23 -9.78 -8.66 -6.77
N LEU A 24 -9.81 -9.86 -7.35
CA LEU A 24 -11.00 -10.71 -7.40
C LEU A 24 -11.48 -11.08 -6.01
N THR A 25 -10.56 -11.42 -5.09
CA THR A 25 -10.92 -11.76 -3.71
C THR A 25 -11.47 -10.55 -2.96
N GLY A 26 -10.87 -9.37 -3.13
CA GLY A 26 -11.35 -8.12 -2.55
C GLY A 26 -12.72 -7.71 -3.11
N PHE A 27 -12.91 -7.82 -4.42
CA PHE A 27 -14.19 -7.54 -5.08
C PHE A 27 -15.28 -8.52 -4.62
N TYR A 28 -14.95 -9.80 -4.50
CA TYR A 28 -15.85 -10.81 -3.98
C TYR A 28 -16.28 -10.49 -2.54
N TYR A 29 -15.33 -10.12 -1.67
CA TYR A 29 -15.63 -9.67 -0.31
C TYR A 29 -16.53 -8.42 -0.31
N SER A 30 -16.26 -7.44 -1.18
CA SER A 30 -17.06 -6.21 -1.26
C SER A 30 -18.50 -6.44 -1.72
N THR A 31 -18.74 -7.46 -2.56
CA THR A 31 -20.06 -7.74 -3.15
C THR A 31 -20.90 -8.67 -2.30
N HIS A 32 -20.28 -9.66 -1.66
CA HIS A 32 -20.99 -10.71 -0.92
C HIS A 32 -20.84 -10.58 0.61
N GLY A 33 -19.90 -9.77 1.09
CA GLY A 33 -19.64 -9.57 2.51
C GLY A 33 -19.24 -10.87 3.23
N ALA A 34 -19.55 -10.95 4.52
CA ALA A 34 -19.24 -12.10 5.36
C ALA A 34 -20.26 -13.25 5.22
N GLN A 35 -20.47 -13.77 4.00
CA GLN A 35 -21.39 -14.90 3.76
C GLN A 35 -21.06 -16.10 4.62
N GLN A 36 -22.05 -16.67 5.32
CA GLN A 36 -21.91 -17.84 6.17
C GLN A 36 -21.40 -19.06 5.36
N ILE A 37 -20.11 -19.40 5.52
CA ILE A 37 -19.51 -20.60 4.92
C ILE A 37 -19.66 -21.75 5.91
N SER A 38 -20.09 -22.91 5.44
CA SER A 38 -20.21 -24.10 6.30
C SER A 38 -18.85 -24.58 6.80
N LYS A 39 -18.79 -25.14 8.02
CA LYS A 39 -17.53 -25.60 8.64
C LYS A 39 -16.75 -26.59 7.76
N GLY A 40 -17.45 -27.47 7.03
CA GLY A 40 -16.81 -28.41 6.09
C GLY A 40 -16.12 -27.72 4.91
N LYS A 41 -16.78 -26.73 4.30
CA LYS A 41 -16.18 -25.92 3.23
C LYS A 41 -14.99 -25.10 3.74
N GLN A 42 -15.09 -24.55 4.95
CA GLN A 42 -14.01 -23.81 5.58
C GLN A 42 -12.78 -24.69 5.82
N ALA A 43 -12.96 -25.91 6.33
CA ALA A 43 -11.86 -26.86 6.54
C ALA A 43 -11.18 -27.25 5.21
N PHE A 44 -11.98 -27.50 4.17
CA PHE A 44 -11.46 -27.77 2.83
C PHE A 44 -10.62 -26.59 2.29
N LEU A 45 -11.12 -25.35 2.42
CA LEU A 45 -10.41 -24.16 1.95
C LEU A 45 -9.12 -23.90 2.72
N TRP A 46 -9.09 -24.18 4.03
CA TRP A 46 -7.85 -24.15 4.80
C TRP A 46 -6.84 -25.18 4.31
N LEU A 47 -7.25 -26.45 4.16
CA LEU A 47 -6.37 -27.51 3.66
C LEU A 47 -5.85 -27.18 2.26
N ALA A 48 -6.74 -26.75 1.36
CA ALA A 48 -6.37 -26.36 0.00
C ALA A 48 -5.37 -25.19 -0.02
N SER A 49 -5.52 -24.21 0.88
CA SER A 49 -4.63 -23.05 0.95
C SER A 49 -3.24 -23.41 1.48
N PHE A 50 -3.17 -24.22 2.54
CA PHE A 50 -1.88 -24.68 3.05
C PHE A 50 -1.18 -25.58 2.03
N LEU A 51 -1.92 -26.46 1.35
CA LEU A 51 -1.36 -27.34 0.33
C LEU A 51 -0.89 -26.56 -0.89
N SER A 52 -1.61 -25.54 -1.34
CA SER A 52 -1.20 -24.71 -2.48
C SER A 52 0.05 -23.89 -2.15
N MET A 53 0.13 -23.30 -0.96
CA MET A 53 1.31 -22.56 -0.49
C MET A 53 2.52 -23.48 -0.30
N ALA A 54 2.33 -24.65 0.31
CA ALA A 54 3.38 -25.63 0.50
C ALA A 54 3.88 -26.17 -0.85
N GLY A 55 2.98 -26.52 -1.78
CA GLY A 55 3.35 -26.96 -3.12
C GLY A 55 4.12 -25.89 -3.90
N ALA A 56 3.74 -24.61 -3.76
CA ALA A 56 4.46 -23.50 -4.37
C ALA A 56 5.87 -23.33 -3.80
N LEU A 57 6.06 -23.46 -2.48
CA LEU A 57 7.37 -23.31 -1.83
C LEU A 57 8.29 -24.52 -2.04
N PHE A 58 7.79 -25.72 -1.72
CA PHE A 58 8.56 -26.95 -1.71
C PHE A 58 8.64 -27.64 -3.07
N GLY A 59 7.84 -27.25 -4.06
CA GLY A 59 7.92 -27.83 -5.40
C GLY A 59 9.32 -27.74 -6.02
N SER A 60 10.09 -26.70 -5.66
CA SER A 60 11.48 -26.51 -6.06
C SER A 60 12.44 -27.63 -5.61
N ILE A 61 12.08 -28.43 -4.60
CA ILE A 61 12.92 -29.54 -4.12
C ILE A 61 13.09 -30.64 -5.16
N LEU A 62 12.13 -30.80 -6.07
CA LEU A 62 12.16 -31.82 -7.12
C LEU A 62 13.36 -31.65 -8.06
N TRP A 63 13.77 -30.40 -8.34
CA TRP A 63 14.95 -30.11 -9.15
C TRP A 63 16.27 -30.44 -8.46
N ASN A 64 16.27 -30.65 -7.14
CA ASN A 64 17.48 -30.93 -6.37
C ASN A 64 17.68 -32.44 -6.10
N LEU A 65 16.70 -33.29 -6.39
CA LEU A 65 16.77 -34.74 -6.17
C LEU A 65 17.45 -35.51 -7.34
N ASN A 66 18.23 -34.82 -8.18
CA ASN A 66 18.86 -35.34 -9.40
C ASN A 66 17.92 -35.89 -10.49
N GLU A 67 16.61 -35.78 -10.30
CA GLU A 67 15.64 -36.01 -11.38
C GLU A 67 15.34 -34.69 -12.07
N VAL A 68 15.76 -34.54 -13.33
CA VAL A 68 15.35 -33.39 -14.15
C VAL A 68 13.86 -33.56 -14.42
N PRO A 69 12.97 -32.71 -13.85
CA PRO A 69 11.54 -32.86 -14.07
C PRO A 69 11.23 -32.64 -15.55
N SER A 70 10.15 -33.26 -16.03
CA SER A 70 9.74 -33.07 -17.43
C SER A 70 9.63 -31.58 -17.78
N VAL A 71 9.96 -31.23 -19.03
CA VAL A 71 9.92 -29.84 -19.51
C VAL A 71 8.52 -29.24 -19.30
N GLY A 72 7.47 -30.05 -19.51
CA GLY A 72 6.08 -29.66 -19.27
C GLY A 72 5.79 -29.34 -17.80
N PHE A 73 6.25 -30.19 -16.87
CA PHE A 73 6.09 -29.92 -15.43
C PHE A 73 6.85 -28.66 -15.01
N THR A 74 8.05 -28.46 -15.55
CA THR A 74 8.87 -27.27 -15.27
C THR A 74 8.22 -25.98 -15.75
N ALA A 75 7.70 -25.97 -16.98
CA ALA A 75 6.97 -24.82 -17.49
C ALA A 75 5.71 -24.53 -16.67
N LEU A 76 4.95 -25.58 -16.32
CA LEU A 76 3.73 -25.46 -15.52
C LEU A 76 4.01 -24.90 -14.13
N TYR A 77 5.01 -25.45 -13.42
CA TYR A 77 5.39 -24.97 -12.09
C TYR A 77 5.87 -23.51 -12.14
N LYS A 78 6.74 -23.17 -13.08
CA LYS A 78 7.22 -21.78 -13.26
C LYS A 78 6.07 -20.81 -13.52
N ALA A 79 5.07 -21.18 -14.30
CA ALA A 79 3.91 -20.35 -14.59
C ALA A 79 2.92 -20.25 -13.42
N THR A 80 2.74 -21.32 -12.64
CA THR A 80 1.62 -21.42 -11.68
C THR A 80 2.01 -21.21 -10.22
N HIS A 81 3.25 -21.45 -9.81
CA HIS A 81 3.61 -21.43 -8.38
C HIS A 81 3.27 -20.10 -7.69
N ARG A 82 3.50 -18.95 -8.35
CA ARG A 82 3.17 -17.61 -7.82
C ARG A 82 1.65 -17.41 -7.68
N VAL A 83 0.89 -17.90 -8.65
CA VAL A 83 -0.57 -17.84 -8.69
C VAL A 83 -1.16 -18.71 -7.57
N LEU A 84 -0.65 -19.94 -7.41
CA LEU A 84 -1.06 -20.87 -6.36
C LEU A 84 -0.75 -20.32 -4.96
N PHE A 85 0.44 -19.76 -4.76
CA PHE A 85 0.81 -19.11 -3.50
C PHE A 85 -0.10 -17.92 -3.20
N SER A 86 -0.38 -17.08 -4.20
CA SER A 86 -1.29 -15.95 -4.07
C SER A 86 -2.73 -16.39 -3.77
N ALA A 87 -3.21 -17.50 -4.33
CA ALA A 87 -4.54 -18.04 -4.06
C ALA A 87 -4.66 -18.61 -2.64
N GLY A 88 -3.63 -19.29 -2.13
CA GLY A 88 -3.62 -19.72 -0.73
C GLY A 88 -3.59 -18.54 0.23
N THR A 89 -2.81 -17.51 -0.11
CA THR A 89 -2.74 -16.26 0.67
C THR A 89 -4.04 -15.47 0.62
N SER A 90 -4.78 -15.50 -0.49
CA SER A 90 -6.04 -14.76 -0.60
C SER A 90 -7.13 -15.33 0.32
N TRP A 91 -7.21 -16.65 0.45
CA TRP A 91 -8.08 -17.28 1.46
C TRP A 91 -7.65 -16.93 2.89
N LEU A 92 -6.35 -16.93 3.18
CA LEU A 92 -5.82 -16.54 4.48
C LEU A 92 -6.30 -15.12 4.87
N ILE A 93 -6.15 -14.15 3.96
CA ILE A 93 -6.59 -12.77 4.16
C ILE A 93 -8.11 -12.72 4.33
N PHE A 94 -8.86 -13.38 3.45
CA PHE A 94 -10.32 -13.42 3.53
C PHE A 94 -10.81 -14.00 4.87
N ALA A 95 -10.15 -15.05 5.37
CA ALA A 95 -10.46 -15.65 6.65
C ALA A 95 -10.13 -14.73 7.83
N CYS A 96 -9.07 -13.92 7.73
CA CYS A 96 -8.75 -12.91 8.75
C CYS A 96 -9.82 -11.80 8.79
N VAL A 97 -10.18 -11.25 7.63
CA VAL A 97 -11.17 -10.16 7.53
C VAL A 97 -12.57 -10.61 7.95
N THR A 98 -12.96 -11.85 7.67
CA THR A 98 -14.26 -12.40 8.05
C THR A 98 -14.33 -12.96 9.48
N GLY A 99 -13.25 -12.85 10.27
CA GLY A 99 -13.20 -13.37 11.64
C GLY A 99 -13.14 -14.90 11.74
N ARG A 100 -12.80 -15.58 10.65
CA ARG A 100 -12.77 -17.05 10.49
C ARG A 100 -11.41 -17.68 10.72
N ALA A 101 -10.39 -16.85 10.96
CA ALA A 101 -9.01 -17.27 11.14
C ALA A 101 -8.69 -17.74 12.57
N GLY A 102 -9.56 -17.51 13.56
CA GLY A 102 -9.40 -18.05 14.92
C GLY A 102 -7.99 -17.83 15.47
N PHE A 103 -7.26 -18.93 15.71
CA PHE A 103 -5.85 -18.90 16.17
C PHE A 103 -4.92 -18.11 15.26
N VAL A 104 -5.07 -18.26 13.93
CA VAL A 104 -4.22 -17.56 12.95
C VAL A 104 -4.40 -16.05 13.06
N ASN A 105 -5.62 -15.58 13.33
CA ASN A 105 -5.87 -14.16 13.55
C ASN A 105 -5.12 -13.65 14.78
N SER A 106 -5.11 -14.41 15.88
CA SER A 106 -4.40 -14.03 17.11
C SER A 106 -2.89 -13.89 16.89
N VAL A 107 -2.30 -14.79 16.10
CA VAL A 107 -0.87 -14.71 15.74
C VAL A 107 -0.60 -13.51 14.84
N LEU A 108 -1.41 -13.28 13.80
CA LEU A 108 -1.19 -12.18 12.84
C LEU A 108 -1.49 -10.79 13.41
N SER A 109 -2.39 -10.69 14.40
CA SER A 109 -2.75 -9.44 15.09
C SER A 109 -1.82 -9.10 16.26
N TRP A 110 -0.75 -9.87 16.46
CA TRP A 110 0.17 -9.64 17.57
C TRP A 110 0.92 -8.29 17.41
N PRO A 111 0.95 -7.41 18.43
CA PRO A 111 1.58 -6.08 18.33
C PRO A 111 3.07 -6.09 17.96
N VAL A 112 3.76 -7.22 18.12
CA VAL A 112 5.16 -7.37 17.68
C VAL A 112 5.30 -7.20 16.16
N TRP A 113 4.27 -7.56 15.39
CA TRP A 113 4.27 -7.40 13.93
C TRP A 113 4.12 -5.95 13.48
N ALA A 114 3.56 -5.07 14.31
CA ALA A 114 3.32 -3.67 13.95
C ALA A 114 4.63 -2.90 13.68
N PRO A 115 5.64 -2.86 14.57
CA PRO A 115 6.92 -2.21 14.26
C PRO A 115 7.66 -2.94 13.13
N LEU A 116 7.60 -4.27 13.09
CA LEU A 116 8.29 -5.03 12.04
C LEU A 116 7.73 -4.72 10.66
N SER A 117 6.40 -4.60 10.53
CA SER A 117 5.72 -4.22 9.29
C SER A 117 6.13 -2.84 8.78
N ARG A 118 6.35 -1.88 9.69
CA ARG A 118 6.87 -0.55 9.32
C ARG A 118 8.30 -0.64 8.79
N LEU A 119 9.15 -1.44 9.44
CA LEU A 119 10.54 -1.63 9.01
C LEU A 119 10.65 -2.44 7.71
N SER A 120 9.68 -3.29 7.37
CA SER A 120 9.72 -4.13 6.17
C SER A 120 9.88 -3.33 4.88
N PHE A 121 9.31 -2.12 4.80
CA PHE A 121 9.49 -1.25 3.63
C PHE A 121 10.94 -0.80 3.47
N GLY A 122 11.54 -0.28 4.55
CA GLY A 122 12.96 0.09 4.53
C GLY A 122 13.87 -1.11 4.31
N ALA A 123 13.50 -2.28 4.85
CA ALA A 123 14.25 -3.52 4.70
C ALA A 123 14.25 -4.00 3.24
N TYR A 124 13.11 -3.91 2.56
CA TYR A 124 12.98 -4.22 1.14
C TYR A 124 13.89 -3.33 0.28
N MET A 125 13.89 -2.03 0.53
CA MET A 125 14.72 -1.07 -0.22
C MET A 125 16.22 -1.30 0.01
N ILE A 126 16.66 -1.50 1.25
CA ILE A 126 18.09 -1.62 1.57
C ILE A 126 18.66 -3.02 1.25
N HIS A 127 17.80 -4.04 1.28
CA HIS A 127 18.16 -5.43 0.99
C HIS A 127 18.84 -5.56 -0.37
N ASP A 128 18.30 -4.92 -1.42
CA ASP A 128 18.83 -5.07 -2.77
C ASP A 128 20.26 -4.53 -2.87
N PHE A 129 20.58 -3.43 -2.19
CA PHE A 129 21.94 -2.91 -2.09
C PHE A 129 22.87 -3.85 -1.33
N ILE A 130 22.41 -4.44 -0.24
CA ILE A 130 23.19 -5.40 0.57
C ILE A 130 23.53 -6.63 -0.28
N VAL A 131 22.54 -7.21 -0.93
CA VAL A 131 22.72 -8.39 -1.78
C VAL A 131 23.63 -8.05 -2.96
N PHE A 132 23.41 -6.92 -3.63
CA PHE A 132 24.26 -6.48 -4.73
C PHE A 132 25.74 -6.31 -4.31
N TYR A 133 25.98 -5.67 -3.16
CA TYR A 133 27.33 -5.52 -2.61
C TYR A 133 27.99 -6.87 -2.29
N GLN A 134 27.23 -7.82 -1.74
CA GLN A 134 27.72 -9.18 -1.51
C GLN A 134 28.11 -9.88 -2.81
N TRP A 135 27.27 -9.78 -3.85
CA TRP A 135 27.57 -10.33 -5.19
C TRP A 135 28.89 -9.80 -5.76
N LEU A 136 29.16 -8.50 -5.62
CA LEU A 136 30.43 -7.91 -6.08
C LEU A 136 31.65 -8.40 -5.28
N THR A 137 31.45 -8.74 -4.00
CA THR A 137 32.53 -9.11 -3.08
C THR A 137 32.81 -10.62 -3.08
N PHE A 138 31.84 -11.44 -3.49
CA PHE A 138 31.99 -12.90 -3.55
C PHE A 138 33.06 -13.30 -4.58
N ARG A 139 34.26 -13.62 -4.07
CA ARG A 139 35.38 -14.15 -4.86
C ARG A 139 35.46 -15.67 -4.92
N ASN A 140 34.78 -16.38 -4.01
CA ASN A 140 34.79 -17.84 -3.91
C ASN A 140 33.39 -18.43 -4.09
N ARG A 141 33.30 -19.65 -4.63
CA ARG A 141 32.04 -20.41 -4.69
C ARG A 141 31.51 -20.64 -3.28
N ILE A 142 30.32 -20.12 -3.00
CA ILE A 142 29.56 -20.45 -1.79
C ILE A 142 29.22 -21.94 -1.89
N GLY A 143 29.42 -22.69 -0.80
CA GLY A 143 29.06 -24.11 -0.78
C GLY A 143 27.58 -24.29 -1.07
N GLU A 144 27.22 -25.12 -2.04
CA GLU A 144 25.85 -25.34 -2.52
C GLU A 144 24.94 -26.11 -1.51
N GLY A 145 25.37 -26.26 -0.27
CA GLY A 145 24.60 -26.93 0.77
C GLY A 145 23.44 -26.06 1.29
N TYR A 146 22.30 -26.70 1.59
CA TYR A 146 21.12 -26.05 2.15
C TYR A 146 21.43 -25.22 3.41
N PHE A 147 22.26 -25.77 4.30
CA PHE A 147 22.63 -25.09 5.54
C PHE A 147 23.37 -23.76 5.27
N SER A 148 24.28 -23.74 4.31
CA SER A 148 25.02 -22.55 3.90
C SER A 148 24.09 -21.50 3.29
N MET A 149 23.16 -21.93 2.43
CA MET A 149 22.18 -21.02 1.81
C MET A 149 21.17 -20.47 2.82
N MET A 150 20.67 -21.29 3.74
CA MET A 150 19.78 -20.83 4.82
C MET A 150 20.49 -19.83 5.73
N THR A 151 21.77 -20.07 6.05
CA THR A 151 22.58 -19.15 6.85
C THR A 151 22.80 -17.82 6.13
N LEU A 152 23.07 -17.87 4.81
CA LEU A 152 23.22 -16.66 4.00
C LEU A 152 21.93 -15.84 3.95
N VAL A 153 20.78 -16.49 3.68
CA VAL A 153 19.48 -15.83 3.65
C VAL A 153 19.14 -15.22 5.02
N ALA A 154 19.34 -15.98 6.10
CA ALA A 154 19.12 -15.49 7.46
C ALA A 154 20.01 -14.28 7.78
N GLY A 155 21.30 -14.34 7.42
CA GLY A 155 22.23 -13.22 7.59
C GLY A 155 21.82 -11.98 6.80
N ASN A 156 21.34 -12.16 5.57
CA ASN A 156 20.84 -11.07 4.74
C ASN A 156 19.57 -10.44 5.32
N CYS A 157 18.64 -11.25 5.81
CA CYS A 157 17.44 -10.76 6.49
C CYS A 157 17.81 -9.94 7.73
N VAL A 158 18.65 -10.47 8.62
CA VAL A 158 19.06 -9.78 9.86
C VAL A 158 19.76 -8.46 9.52
N THR A 159 20.68 -8.46 8.56
CA THR A 159 21.42 -7.26 8.14
C THR A 159 20.47 -6.22 7.52
N ALA A 160 19.53 -6.64 6.68
CA ALA A 160 18.55 -5.75 6.06
C ALA A 160 17.61 -5.11 7.08
N PHE A 161 17.10 -5.88 8.06
CA PHE A 161 16.26 -5.33 9.12
C PHE A 161 17.05 -4.41 10.07
N ALA A 162 18.30 -4.73 10.39
CA ALA A 162 19.16 -3.85 11.19
C ALA A 162 19.46 -2.53 10.47
N ALA A 163 19.81 -2.59 9.17
CA ALA A 163 20.05 -1.40 8.36
C ALA A 163 18.76 -0.57 8.17
N SER A 164 17.62 -1.22 7.95
CA SER A 164 16.31 -0.57 7.87
C SER A 164 15.95 0.17 9.15
N PHE A 165 16.23 -0.43 10.32
CA PHE A 165 16.01 0.23 11.60
C PHE A 165 16.83 1.52 11.73
N LEU A 166 18.11 1.49 11.33
CA LEU A 166 18.97 2.67 11.32
C LEU A 166 18.45 3.74 10.36
N LEU A 167 18.05 3.34 9.15
CA LEU A 167 17.47 4.24 8.15
C LEU A 167 16.17 4.89 8.68
N HIS A 168 15.29 4.10 9.27
CA HIS A 168 14.06 4.59 9.89
C HIS A 168 14.33 5.59 11.02
N ALA A 169 15.35 5.30 11.86
CA ALA A 169 15.73 6.19 12.96
C ALA A 169 16.34 7.52 12.47
N ILE A 170 17.17 7.48 11.43
CA ILE A 170 17.90 8.65 10.91
C ILE A 170 17.03 9.50 9.97
N PHE A 171 16.15 8.89 9.18
CA PHE A 171 15.37 9.59 8.17
C PHE A 171 13.88 9.67 8.54
N GLU A 172 13.20 8.54 8.72
CA GLU A 172 11.73 8.55 8.86
C GLU A 172 11.28 9.34 10.10
N LYS A 173 11.98 9.21 11.24
CA LYS A 173 11.65 9.96 12.46
C LYS A 173 11.79 11.49 12.35
N PRO A 174 12.92 12.05 11.91
CA PRO A 174 13.02 13.50 11.78
C PRO A 174 12.08 14.04 10.70
N PHE A 175 11.88 13.32 9.59
CA PHE A 175 10.91 13.74 8.59
C PHE A 175 9.46 13.74 9.13
N ALA A 176 9.08 12.74 9.91
CA ALA A 176 7.76 12.70 10.55
C ALA A 176 7.55 13.85 11.56
N LEU A 177 8.62 14.29 12.24
CA LEU A 177 8.54 15.45 13.13
C LEU A 177 8.52 16.77 12.36
N LEU A 178 9.24 16.85 11.24
CA LEU A 178 9.18 18.02 10.36
C LEU A 178 7.78 18.20 9.77
N THR A 179 7.10 17.13 9.38
CA THR A 179 5.73 17.23 8.83
C THR A 179 4.75 17.79 9.86
N THR A 180 4.83 17.37 11.13
CA THR A 180 3.92 17.91 12.16
C THR A 180 4.20 19.39 12.44
N VAL A 181 5.46 19.80 12.45
CA VAL A 181 5.84 21.21 12.61
C VAL A 181 5.37 22.04 11.41
N VAL A 182 5.53 21.52 10.19
CA VAL A 182 5.07 22.19 8.97
C VAL A 182 3.55 22.32 8.96
N GLU A 183 2.82 21.27 9.32
CA GLU A 183 1.35 21.29 9.43
C GLU A 183 0.87 22.30 10.47
N GLU A 184 1.51 22.34 11.65
CA GLU A 184 1.20 23.33 12.69
C GLU A 184 1.43 24.75 12.18
N LYS A 185 2.60 25.04 11.62
CA LYS A 185 2.93 26.37 11.07
C LYS A 185 2.03 26.76 9.91
N LEU A 186 1.71 25.83 9.01
CA LEU A 186 0.83 26.06 7.89
C LEU A 186 -0.60 26.35 8.37
N SER A 187 -1.10 25.65 9.38
CA SER A 187 -2.41 25.91 9.97
C SER A 187 -2.50 27.28 10.65
N LEU A 188 -1.40 27.75 11.27
CA LEU A 188 -1.32 29.09 11.86
C LEU A 188 -1.29 30.18 10.78
N LEU A 189 -0.52 29.99 9.72
CA LEU A 189 -0.49 30.91 8.58
C LEU A 189 -1.86 30.98 7.90
N TRP A 190 -2.46 29.83 7.64
CA TRP A 190 -3.78 29.73 7.03
C TRP A 190 -4.87 30.35 7.91
N SER A 191 -4.90 30.07 9.22
CA SER A 191 -5.89 30.67 10.14
C SER A 191 -5.70 32.18 10.32
N GLY A 192 -4.46 32.67 10.35
CA GLY A 192 -4.15 34.10 10.39
C GLY A 192 -4.61 34.84 9.13
N GLU A 193 -4.30 34.32 7.95
CA GLU A 193 -4.71 34.91 6.67
C GLU A 193 -6.23 34.86 6.46
N TRP A 194 -6.89 33.76 6.84
CA TRP A 194 -8.35 33.65 6.77
C TRP A 194 -9.04 34.60 7.74
N SER A 195 -8.54 34.72 8.97
CA SER A 195 -9.07 35.68 9.94
C SER A 195 -8.96 37.12 9.42
N GLN A 196 -7.81 37.50 8.85
CA GLN A 196 -7.65 38.83 8.24
C GLN A 196 -8.60 39.04 7.04
N ARG A 197 -8.74 38.05 6.15
CA ARG A 197 -9.65 38.15 5.00
C ARG A 197 -11.11 38.29 5.41
N VAL A 198 -11.55 37.59 6.46
CA VAL A 198 -12.92 37.70 6.99
C VAL A 198 -13.16 39.10 7.59
N HIS A 199 -12.18 39.67 8.30
CA HIS A 199 -12.30 41.03 8.83
C HIS A 199 -12.35 42.10 7.73
N ILE A 200 -11.56 41.95 6.67
CA ILE A 200 -11.59 42.86 5.50
C ILE A 200 -12.97 42.80 4.84
N TYR A 201 -13.49 41.59 4.56
CA TYR A 201 -14.80 41.42 3.93
C TYR A 201 -15.94 42.02 4.76
N LYS A 202 -15.88 41.87 6.09
CA LYS A 202 -16.88 42.45 6.99
C LYS A 202 -16.80 43.98 7.03
N SER A 203 -15.60 44.55 6.99
CA SER A 203 -15.43 46.02 6.93
C SER A 203 -15.91 46.60 5.61
N ASP A 204 -15.70 45.88 4.50
CA ASP A 204 -16.15 46.27 3.18
C ASP A 204 -17.69 46.25 3.12
N ASP A 205 -18.34 45.21 3.65
CA ASP A 205 -19.80 45.10 3.71
C ASP A 205 -20.44 46.22 4.58
N GLU A 206 -19.85 46.53 5.74
CA GLU A 206 -20.29 47.66 6.58
C GLU A 206 -20.12 49.01 5.86
N SER A 207 -19.05 49.19 5.08
CA SER A 207 -18.82 50.39 4.29
C SER A 207 -19.85 50.54 3.15
N ILE A 208 -20.20 49.43 2.48
CA ILE A 208 -21.19 49.37 1.40
C ILE A 208 -22.58 49.71 1.95
N GLN A 209 -22.98 49.10 3.07
CA GLN A 209 -24.27 49.39 3.73
C GLN A 209 -24.35 50.80 4.31
N ARG A 210 -23.22 51.40 4.68
CA ARG A 210 -23.18 52.79 5.12
C ARG A 210 -23.33 53.74 3.93
N ASN A 211 -22.69 53.44 2.80
CA ASN A 211 -22.78 54.26 1.61
C ASN A 211 -24.19 54.20 0.98
N SER A 212 -24.82 53.03 0.94
CA SER A 212 -26.21 52.88 0.47
C SER A 212 -27.21 53.67 1.34
N ARG A 213 -27.01 53.72 2.67
CA ARG A 213 -27.83 54.53 3.58
C ARG A 213 -27.65 56.04 3.41
N LEU A 214 -26.51 56.48 2.86
CA LEU A 214 -26.27 57.88 2.54
C LEU A 214 -26.94 58.25 1.21
N ASP A 215 -26.98 57.33 0.24
CA ASP A 215 -27.75 57.49 -1.01
C ASP A 215 -29.27 57.51 -0.75
N ASP A 216 -29.75 56.80 0.28
CA ASP A 216 -31.15 56.80 0.70
C ASP A 216 -31.56 58.00 1.59
N SER A 217 -30.62 58.92 1.92
CA SER A 217 -30.99 60.16 2.62
C SER A 217 -31.72 61.08 1.64
N PRO A 218 -32.94 61.57 1.96
CA PRO A 218 -33.77 62.31 1.03
C PRO A 218 -33.25 63.75 0.87
N SER A 219 -32.16 63.93 0.12
CA SER A 219 -31.93 65.19 -0.57
C SER A 219 -32.92 65.24 -1.73
N LEU A 220 -34.07 65.86 -1.44
CA LEU A 220 -34.87 66.72 -2.31
C LEU A 220 -34.45 66.76 -3.79
N PHE A 221 -34.65 65.67 -4.54
CA PHE A 221 -34.53 65.67 -5.98
C PHE A 221 -35.76 65.00 -6.58
N LEU A 222 -36.70 65.89 -6.87
CA LEU A 222 -37.74 65.84 -7.89
C LEU A 222 -37.85 64.51 -8.65
N GLU A 223 -38.98 63.88 -8.37
CA GLU A 223 -39.71 62.92 -9.18
C GLU A 223 -39.65 63.27 -10.68
N THR A 224 -38.85 62.51 -11.43
CA THR A 224 -39.07 62.28 -12.86
C THR A 224 -39.06 60.78 -13.11
N ASP A 225 -40.28 60.24 -13.20
CA ASP A 225 -40.59 58.87 -13.56
C ASP A 225 -40.29 58.65 -15.05
N ASP A 226 -39.09 58.16 -15.35
CA ASP A 226 -38.71 57.69 -16.69
C ASP A 226 -38.10 56.29 -16.58
N ASN A 227 -38.96 55.26 -16.56
CA ASN A 227 -38.57 53.87 -16.65
C ASN A 227 -38.68 53.36 -18.10
N PRO A 228 -37.56 53.17 -18.82
CA PRO A 228 -37.55 52.80 -20.23
C PRO A 228 -37.88 51.31 -20.51
N TRP A 229 -38.06 50.47 -19.48
CA TRP A 229 -38.15 49.02 -19.63
C TRP A 229 -39.56 48.46 -19.88
N ARG A 230 -40.60 49.32 -19.97
CA ARG A 230 -41.97 48.88 -20.29
C ARG A 230 -42.22 48.55 -21.77
N ARG A 231 -41.29 48.84 -22.68
CA ARG A 231 -41.49 48.70 -24.14
C ARG A 231 -40.98 47.39 -24.78
N LEU A 232 -40.59 46.38 -24.01
CA LEU A 232 -40.07 45.10 -24.54
C LEU A 232 -40.93 43.88 -24.17
N ARG A 233 -42.22 44.10 -23.89
CA ARG A 233 -43.17 43.02 -23.58
C ARG A 233 -44.51 43.23 -24.27
N GLU A 234 -44.47 43.47 -25.58
CA GLU A 234 -45.55 43.21 -26.54
C GLU A 234 -44.95 42.63 -27.82
#